data_AF-A0A953RGE6-F1
#
_entry.id   AF-A0A953RGE6-F1
#
_cell.length_a   1.000
_cell.length_b   1.000
_cell.length_c   1.000
_cell.angle_alpha   90.00
_cell.angle_beta   90.00
_cell.angle_gamma   90.00
#
_symmetry.space_group_name_H-M   'P 1'
#
loop_
_entity.id
_entity.type
_entity.pdbx_description
1 polymer ?
#
loop_
_entity_poly.entity_id
_entity_poly.type
_entity_poly.pdbx_seq_one_letter_code
_entity_poly.pdbx_strand_id
1 'polypeptide(L)'
;MQRQRKLFIAKTAVILGAIPVLIWAYEIGPDAGYCGVPGENPSCLASNCHIGTLNGAGGSVNVTFPNGATYTPGVKQHLIVTISDSATSQRAWGFQLTARAANSPKTQAGTFASTDQNTGVECASATNLADESQLLMLGKSQTCPANMPLQYIEHSFEGYSATLGKTGSGTYEFDWTPPATNAGNITFYLAGNAGPAQLLSTNAHIYTNTFTLTPAAGGGTPPAVTKVVSASGFGGFSAIAPATWIEITGTDLATDTRQWAGTDFAGVNAPTSLDFTKATIGGQPAFIYYISPVQVNALVPSNVATGSQQLTVTTTAGTSAAFPVTVNAMQPGLLALQQAPWLSGTKQYVVAQTCDAGKKCVLPTDLTFILPAGTTIPGYPVRPAKPGETLTIYGIGFGPANDSSNVAVPVGQIVGVANQLVNQVQMQINGVVAPLSYQGFAPSQVGLYQFNLQVPSVPDGDWPLTFTQNGTKGTQTLLLSVHQ
;
A
#
# COMPACT_ATOMS: atom_id res chain seq x y z
N MET A 1 -62.59 71.89 -33.47
CA MET A 1 -62.07 70.88 -34.40
C MET A 1 -60.68 70.45 -33.92
N GLN A 2 -60.50 69.15 -33.63
CA GLN A 2 -59.22 68.41 -33.65
C GLN A 2 -58.06 68.85 -32.72
N ARG A 3 -57.23 67.95 -32.19
CA ARG A 3 -57.32 66.51 -31.94
C ARG A 3 -56.05 66.15 -31.14
N GLN A 4 -56.27 65.42 -30.06
CA GLN A 4 -55.47 64.31 -29.56
C GLN A 4 -54.13 63.99 -30.27
N ARG A 5 -53.03 64.11 -29.52
CA ARG A 5 -51.93 63.12 -29.43
C ARG A 5 -51.05 63.50 -28.24
N LYS A 6 -50.67 62.49 -27.43
CA LYS A 6 -49.88 62.54 -26.18
C LYS A 6 -50.69 62.69 -24.89
N LEU A 7 -51.37 61.61 -24.46
CA LEU A 7 -51.44 61.17 -23.05
C LEU A 7 -52.28 59.88 -22.94
N PHE A 8 -51.86 58.75 -23.53
CA PHE A 8 -52.50 57.45 -23.21
C PHE A 8 -51.59 56.24 -23.54
N ILE A 9 -50.29 56.35 -23.26
CA ILE A 9 -49.37 55.19 -23.21
C ILE A 9 -48.82 55.11 -21.78
N ALA A 10 -49.72 54.99 -20.82
CA ALA A 10 -49.39 54.79 -19.41
C ALA A 10 -50.34 53.80 -18.71
N LYS A 11 -51.15 53.04 -19.47
CA LYS A 11 -52.04 52.00 -18.92
C LYS A 11 -51.81 50.60 -19.50
N THR A 12 -50.86 50.43 -20.42
CA THR A 12 -50.48 49.12 -20.97
C THR A 12 -49.08 48.67 -20.55
N ALA A 13 -48.46 49.35 -19.59
CA ALA A 13 -47.11 49.06 -19.11
C ALA A 13 -47.07 48.40 -17.70
N VAL A 14 -48.21 48.22 -17.03
CA VAL A 14 -48.27 47.67 -15.67
C VAL A 14 -48.64 46.17 -15.64
N ILE A 15 -49.10 45.59 -16.77
CA ILE A 15 -49.51 44.18 -16.82
C ILE A 15 -48.38 43.24 -17.31
N LEU A 16 -47.27 43.77 -17.83
CA LEU A 16 -46.09 42.96 -18.21
C LEU A 16 -44.95 42.97 -17.16
N GLY A 17 -45.13 43.71 -16.05
CA GLY A 17 -44.11 43.84 -14.99
C GLY A 17 -44.21 42.81 -13.85
N ALA A 18 -45.07 41.80 -13.98
CA ALA A 18 -45.23 40.73 -12.99
C ALA A 18 -45.25 39.37 -13.70
N ILE A 19 -44.19 39.06 -14.44
CA ILE A 19 -43.79 37.66 -14.58
C ILE A 19 -43.15 37.35 -13.22
N PRO A 20 -43.74 36.48 -12.37
CA PRO A 20 -42.98 35.97 -11.24
C PRO A 20 -41.70 35.43 -11.84
N VAL A 21 -40.55 35.83 -11.31
CA VAL A 21 -39.33 35.03 -11.44
C VAL A 21 -39.79 33.60 -11.18
N LEU A 22 -39.84 32.79 -12.24
CA LEU A 22 -40.14 31.38 -12.13
C LEU A 22 -38.99 30.87 -11.26
N ILE A 23 -39.24 30.76 -9.96
CA ILE A 23 -38.38 30.05 -9.03
C ILE A 23 -38.54 28.61 -9.50
N TRP A 24 -37.56 28.15 -10.28
CA TRP A 24 -37.50 26.78 -10.77
C TRP A 24 -37.42 25.88 -9.53
N ALA A 25 -38.53 25.25 -9.15
CA ALA A 25 -38.50 24.10 -8.27
C ALA A 25 -38.00 22.94 -9.14
N TYR A 26 -36.76 22.52 -8.95
CA TYR A 26 -36.20 21.40 -9.69
C TYR A 26 -36.81 20.11 -9.16
N GLU A 27 -37.40 19.32 -10.06
CA GLU A 27 -37.93 17.97 -9.80
C GLU A 27 -36.81 16.91 -9.89
N ILE A 28 -35.56 17.35 -9.80
CA ILE A 28 -34.30 16.60 -9.88
C ILE A 28 -33.55 16.88 -8.56
N GLY A 29 -32.53 16.07 -8.24
CA GLY A 29 -31.61 16.33 -7.14
C GLY A 29 -31.03 17.76 -7.09
N PRO A 30 -30.56 18.18 -5.90
CA PRO A 30 -29.94 19.48 -5.73
C PRO A 30 -28.57 19.52 -6.41
N ASP A 31 -28.06 20.72 -6.69
CA ASP A 31 -26.66 20.93 -7.03
C ASP A 31 -25.70 20.24 -6.04
N ALA A 32 -24.43 20.11 -6.40
CA ALA A 32 -23.45 19.37 -5.64
C ALA A 32 -23.27 19.91 -4.20
N GLY A 33 -23.27 19.00 -3.22
CA GLY A 33 -22.79 19.27 -1.86
C GLY A 33 -23.83 19.63 -0.81
N TYR A 34 -25.07 19.15 -0.95
CA TYR A 34 -26.17 19.37 -0.01
C TYR A 34 -26.43 18.18 0.93
N CYS A 35 -25.46 17.27 1.06
CA CYS A 35 -25.55 16.07 1.90
C CYS A 35 -24.83 16.16 3.26
N GLY A 36 -24.34 17.35 3.66
CA GLY A 36 -23.78 17.58 4.99
C GLY A 36 -22.31 17.20 5.15
N VAL A 37 -21.54 17.20 4.05
CA VAL A 37 -20.08 17.00 4.10
C VAL A 37 -19.43 18.19 4.83
N PRO A 38 -18.47 17.97 5.74
CA PRO A 38 -17.76 19.06 6.42
C PRO A 38 -17.09 20.02 5.43
N GLY A 39 -17.50 21.30 5.45
CA GLY A 39 -17.02 22.34 4.55
C GLY A 39 -17.87 22.56 3.29
N GLU A 40 -18.95 21.80 3.11
CA GLU A 40 -19.97 21.97 2.07
C GLU A 40 -21.30 22.47 2.69
N ASN A 41 -22.42 22.39 1.97
CA ASN A 41 -23.73 22.79 2.52
C ASN A 41 -24.23 21.75 3.54
N PRO A 42 -24.82 22.19 4.67
CA PRO A 42 -25.18 21.30 5.78
C PRO A 42 -26.33 20.34 5.46
N SER A 43 -27.23 20.71 4.54
CA SER A 43 -28.37 19.89 4.10
C SER A 43 -29.09 20.56 2.92
N CYS A 44 -30.09 19.89 2.34
CA CYS A 44 -31.01 20.44 1.34
C CYS A 44 -31.90 21.61 1.82
N LEU A 45 -31.85 22.02 3.10
CA LEU A 45 -32.47 23.27 3.56
C LEU A 45 -31.59 24.51 3.31
N ALA A 46 -30.31 24.31 2.98
CA ALA A 46 -29.42 25.41 2.69
C ALA A 46 -29.92 26.22 1.48
N SER A 47 -29.64 27.53 1.48
CA SER A 47 -30.01 28.45 0.40
C SER A 47 -31.51 28.46 0.04
N ASN A 48 -32.37 28.00 0.97
CA ASN A 48 -33.82 27.83 0.77
C ASN A 48 -34.17 26.89 -0.41
N CYS A 49 -33.32 25.92 -0.75
CA CYS A 49 -33.66 24.89 -1.73
C CYS A 49 -34.94 24.13 -1.30
N HIS A 50 -35.08 23.88 0.01
CA HIS A 50 -36.32 23.45 0.65
C HIS A 50 -36.65 24.29 1.88
N ILE A 51 -37.94 24.38 2.20
CA ILE A 51 -38.45 25.06 3.39
C ILE A 51 -39.18 24.04 4.28
N GLY A 52 -38.63 23.78 5.47
CA GLY A 52 -39.24 22.90 6.46
C GLY A 52 -38.28 22.52 7.58
N THR A 53 -38.22 21.24 7.95
CA THR A 53 -37.50 20.75 9.14
C THR A 53 -36.30 19.90 8.78
N LEU A 54 -35.25 19.95 9.62
CA LEU A 54 -34.07 19.09 9.51
C LEU A 54 -34.08 18.08 10.65
N ASN A 55 -33.98 16.79 10.33
CA ASN A 55 -33.95 15.67 11.28
C ASN A 55 -35.09 15.71 12.31
N GLY A 56 -36.29 16.10 11.87
CA GLY A 56 -37.49 16.09 12.70
C GLY A 56 -37.92 14.67 13.09
N ALA A 57 -38.64 14.54 14.20
CA ALA A 57 -39.21 13.25 14.60
C ALA A 57 -40.23 12.75 13.57
N GLY A 58 -40.33 11.43 13.39
CA GLY A 58 -41.33 10.79 12.52
C GLY A 58 -40.80 10.23 11.19
N GLY A 59 -39.52 10.45 10.87
CA GLY A 59 -38.88 9.90 9.69
C GLY A 59 -37.36 9.71 9.83
N SER A 60 -36.72 9.24 8.76
CA SER A 60 -35.28 8.93 8.72
C SER A 60 -34.79 8.77 7.28
N VAL A 61 -33.46 8.81 7.10
CA VAL A 61 -32.80 8.37 5.87
C VAL A 61 -31.74 7.32 6.17
N ASN A 62 -31.68 6.27 5.35
CA ASN A 62 -30.74 5.17 5.52
C ASN A 62 -30.15 4.65 4.20
N VAL A 63 -28.96 4.05 4.26
CA VAL A 63 -28.38 3.24 3.18
C VAL A 63 -28.31 1.78 3.62
N THR A 64 -28.81 0.88 2.79
CA THR A 64 -28.56 -0.56 2.95
C THR A 64 -27.31 -0.92 2.17
N PHE A 65 -26.27 -1.34 2.89
CA PHE A 65 -25.04 -1.88 2.34
C PHE A 65 -25.13 -3.42 2.32
N PRO A 66 -24.85 -4.09 1.19
CA PRO A 66 -25.03 -5.54 1.06
C PRO A 66 -24.09 -6.33 1.98
N ASN A 67 -22.94 -5.75 2.35
CA ASN A 67 -21.93 -6.34 3.22
C ASN A 67 -21.83 -5.64 4.58
N GLY A 68 -22.90 -4.97 5.02
CA GLY A 68 -22.89 -4.15 6.23
C GLY A 68 -21.90 -2.99 6.14
N ALA A 69 -21.30 -2.60 7.26
CA ALA A 69 -20.36 -1.47 7.32
C ALA A 69 -18.94 -1.81 6.80
N THR A 70 -18.83 -2.67 5.78
CA THR A 70 -17.53 -3.06 5.20
C THR A 70 -17.48 -2.92 3.68
N TYR A 71 -16.27 -2.74 3.12
CA TYR A 71 -16.04 -2.78 1.67
C TYR A 71 -14.80 -3.58 1.29
N THR A 72 -14.83 -4.26 0.13
CA THR A 72 -13.61 -4.86 -0.45
C THR A 72 -13.11 -3.95 -1.57
N PRO A 73 -11.83 -3.52 -1.58
CA PRO A 73 -11.28 -2.65 -2.64
C PRO A 73 -11.60 -3.16 -4.05
N GLY A 74 -12.06 -2.27 -4.92
CA GLY A 74 -12.44 -2.56 -6.31
C GLY A 74 -13.68 -3.44 -6.50
N VAL A 75 -14.29 -3.99 -5.43
CA VAL A 75 -15.49 -4.84 -5.54
C VAL A 75 -16.74 -3.97 -5.48
N LYS A 76 -17.43 -3.90 -6.61
CA LYS A 76 -18.72 -3.23 -6.76
C LYS A 76 -19.75 -3.74 -5.75
N GLN A 77 -20.52 -2.81 -5.19
CA GLN A 77 -21.62 -3.06 -4.26
C GLN A 77 -22.89 -2.39 -4.75
N HIS A 78 -24.01 -3.10 -4.65
CA HIS A 78 -25.33 -2.54 -4.96
C HIS A 78 -25.92 -1.92 -3.69
N LEU A 79 -26.19 -0.63 -3.71
CA LEU A 79 -26.66 0.16 -2.57
C LEU A 79 -28.12 0.54 -2.76
N ILE A 80 -28.87 0.57 -1.64
CA ILE A 80 -30.27 1.02 -1.63
C ILE A 80 -30.40 2.14 -0.62
N VAL A 81 -30.78 3.33 -1.07
CA VAL A 81 -31.19 4.45 -0.23
C VAL A 81 -32.66 4.34 0.09
N THR A 82 -33.02 4.49 1.37
CA THR A 82 -34.42 4.54 1.83
C THR A 82 -34.65 5.82 2.60
N ILE A 83 -35.64 6.60 2.18
CA ILE A 83 -36.17 7.75 2.91
C ILE A 83 -37.53 7.32 3.45
N SER A 84 -37.75 7.46 4.76
CA SER A 84 -38.99 7.06 5.41
C SER A 84 -39.55 8.21 6.22
N ASP A 85 -40.86 8.42 6.15
CA ASP A 85 -41.59 9.40 6.96
C ASP A 85 -43.03 8.92 7.17
N SER A 86 -43.45 8.87 8.42
CA SER A 86 -44.78 8.46 8.84
C SER A 86 -45.87 9.50 8.59
N ALA A 87 -45.51 10.76 8.32
CA ALA A 87 -46.46 11.82 8.03
C ALA A 87 -47.12 11.60 6.66
N THR A 88 -48.44 11.46 6.65
CA THR A 88 -49.24 11.23 5.44
C THR A 88 -49.24 12.42 4.47
N SER A 89 -48.78 13.60 4.92
CA SER A 89 -48.54 14.76 4.08
C SER A 89 -47.31 14.61 3.18
N GLN A 90 -46.37 13.72 3.53
CA GLN A 90 -45.16 13.47 2.74
C GLN A 90 -45.42 12.40 1.70
N ARG A 91 -45.26 12.80 0.43
CA ARG A 91 -45.74 12.07 -0.75
C ARG A 91 -44.76 12.13 -1.93
N ALA A 92 -43.61 12.79 -1.77
CA ALA A 92 -42.55 12.87 -2.76
C ALA A 92 -41.21 12.68 -2.04
N TRP A 93 -40.29 11.97 -2.68
CA TRP A 93 -39.08 11.49 -2.03
C TRP A 93 -37.87 11.80 -2.91
N GLY A 94 -36.77 12.25 -2.32
CA GLY A 94 -35.53 12.56 -3.04
C GLY A 94 -34.32 12.37 -2.16
N PHE A 95 -33.14 12.34 -2.76
CA PHE A 95 -31.87 12.25 -2.03
C PHE A 95 -30.70 12.81 -2.82
N GLN A 96 -29.60 13.07 -2.12
CA GLN A 96 -28.25 13.20 -2.64
C GLN A 96 -27.28 12.49 -1.70
N LEU A 97 -26.32 11.76 -2.26
CA LEU A 97 -25.33 10.97 -1.52
C LEU A 97 -23.93 11.10 -2.13
N THR A 98 -22.91 11.12 -1.29
CA THR A 98 -21.50 11.04 -1.71
C THR A 98 -20.68 10.13 -0.79
N ALA A 99 -19.51 9.69 -1.28
CA ALA A 99 -18.54 8.89 -0.54
C ALA A 99 -17.16 9.57 -0.54
N ARG A 100 -16.61 9.81 0.66
CA ARG A 100 -15.33 10.50 0.86
C ARG A 100 -14.34 9.63 1.64
N ALA A 101 -13.06 9.88 1.44
CA ALA A 101 -12.04 9.30 2.33
C ALA A 101 -12.24 9.85 3.75
N ALA A 102 -12.27 9.00 4.77
CA ALA A 102 -12.56 9.44 6.14
C ALA A 102 -11.51 10.41 6.71
N ASN A 103 -10.29 10.39 6.16
CA ASN A 103 -9.22 11.31 6.52
C ASN A 103 -9.26 12.65 5.74
N SER A 104 -10.13 12.78 4.74
CA SER A 104 -10.23 14.00 3.92
C SER A 104 -11.61 14.12 3.25
N PRO A 105 -12.49 15.02 3.75
CA PRO A 105 -13.83 15.22 3.16
C PRO A 105 -13.79 15.80 1.75
N LYS A 106 -12.63 16.30 1.28
CA LYS A 106 -12.41 16.81 -0.08
C LYS A 106 -11.97 15.74 -1.08
N THR A 107 -11.81 14.49 -0.65
CA THR A 107 -11.27 13.40 -1.49
C THR A 107 -12.38 12.40 -1.77
N GLN A 108 -12.74 12.24 -3.04
CA GLN A 108 -13.69 11.23 -3.49
C GLN A 108 -13.18 9.82 -3.17
N ALA A 109 -14.06 8.93 -2.69
CA ALA A 109 -13.74 7.54 -2.41
C ALA A 109 -14.65 6.59 -3.19
N GLY A 110 -14.11 6.04 -4.28
CA GLY A 110 -14.83 5.14 -5.17
C GLY A 110 -15.69 5.88 -6.19
N THR A 111 -16.46 5.12 -6.96
CA THR A 111 -17.28 5.62 -8.08
C THR A 111 -18.70 5.10 -8.00
N PHE A 112 -19.67 5.94 -8.31
CA PHE A 112 -21.08 5.59 -8.41
C PHE A 112 -21.48 5.31 -9.86
N ALA A 113 -22.46 4.44 -10.03
CA ALA A 113 -23.11 4.18 -11.32
C ALA A 113 -24.59 3.88 -11.09
N SER A 114 -25.46 4.49 -11.89
CA SER A 114 -26.90 4.24 -11.85
C SER A 114 -27.21 2.85 -12.37
N THR A 115 -28.18 2.18 -11.77
CA THR A 115 -28.68 0.87 -12.24
C THR A 115 -30.01 0.97 -12.98
N ASP A 116 -30.69 2.10 -12.86
CA ASP A 116 -31.93 2.44 -13.54
C ASP A 116 -31.94 3.92 -13.98
N GLN A 117 -33.07 4.40 -14.50
CA GLN A 117 -33.26 5.81 -14.84
C GLN A 117 -33.67 6.69 -13.65
N ASN A 118 -33.83 6.13 -12.45
CA ASN A 118 -34.31 6.87 -11.27
C ASN A 118 -33.20 7.65 -10.57
N THR A 119 -31.94 7.39 -10.93
CA THR A 119 -30.76 8.04 -10.36
C THR A 119 -29.83 8.57 -11.45
N GLY A 120 -28.98 9.53 -11.07
CA GLY A 120 -27.90 10.03 -11.90
C GLY A 120 -26.69 10.43 -11.06
N VAL A 121 -25.54 10.60 -11.72
CA VAL A 121 -24.28 11.03 -11.10
C VAL A 121 -23.94 12.45 -11.54
N GLU A 122 -23.72 13.33 -10.58
CA GLU A 122 -23.19 14.67 -10.80
C GLU A 122 -21.72 14.74 -10.38
N CYS A 123 -20.93 15.44 -11.17
CA CYS A 123 -19.50 15.65 -10.93
C CYS A 123 -19.24 17.10 -10.52
N ALA A 124 -18.44 17.33 -9.48
CA ALA A 124 -18.09 18.69 -9.05
C ALA A 124 -16.61 18.88 -8.73
N SER A 125 -16.15 20.12 -8.84
CA SER A 125 -14.79 20.51 -8.45
C SER A 125 -14.59 20.46 -6.93
N ALA A 126 -13.45 19.91 -6.50
CA ALA A 126 -13.07 19.87 -5.09
C ALA A 126 -12.69 21.25 -4.49
N THR A 127 -12.53 22.28 -5.34
CA THR A 127 -12.19 23.64 -4.90
C THR A 127 -13.36 24.60 -4.96
N ASN A 128 -14.34 24.35 -5.81
CA ASN A 128 -15.52 25.19 -5.99
C ASN A 128 -16.70 24.33 -6.46
N LEU A 129 -17.65 24.03 -5.56
CA LEU A 129 -18.76 23.14 -5.88
C LEU A 129 -19.71 23.70 -6.96
N ALA A 130 -19.73 25.02 -7.17
CA ALA A 130 -20.50 25.62 -8.27
C ALA A 130 -19.93 25.28 -9.67
N ASP A 131 -18.70 24.76 -9.73
CA ASP A 131 -18.14 24.19 -10.95
C ASP A 131 -18.53 22.71 -11.01
N GLU A 132 -19.73 22.43 -11.49
CA GLU A 132 -20.34 21.10 -11.57
C GLU A 132 -20.80 20.73 -13.00
N SER A 133 -21.04 19.44 -13.22
CA SER A 133 -21.58 18.90 -14.46
C SER A 133 -23.10 18.83 -14.42
N GLN A 134 -23.76 18.73 -15.57
CA GLN A 134 -25.15 18.25 -15.57
C GLN A 134 -25.25 16.81 -15.05
N LEU A 135 -26.41 16.43 -14.54
CA LEU A 135 -26.70 15.08 -14.08
C LEU A 135 -26.46 14.02 -15.19
N LEU A 136 -25.52 13.12 -14.94
CA LEU A 136 -25.13 12.04 -15.85
C LEU A 136 -26.02 10.82 -15.60
N MET A 137 -27.05 10.67 -16.43
CA MET A 137 -28.05 9.60 -16.37
C MET A 137 -27.54 8.26 -16.93
N LEU A 138 -28.22 7.17 -16.56
CA LEU A 138 -27.99 5.84 -17.13
C LEU A 138 -28.04 5.86 -18.67
N GLY A 139 -27.07 5.18 -19.30
CA GLY A 139 -26.88 5.19 -20.76
C GLY A 139 -25.92 6.29 -21.25
N LYS A 140 -25.53 7.24 -20.39
CA LYS A 140 -24.40 8.15 -20.61
C LYS A 140 -23.15 7.63 -19.87
N SER A 141 -21.98 8.16 -20.23
CA SER A 141 -20.77 7.92 -19.43
C SER A 141 -20.91 8.63 -18.08
N GLN A 142 -20.88 7.87 -16.99
CA GLN A 142 -20.96 8.37 -15.61
C GLN A 142 -19.56 8.51 -14.98
N THR A 143 -18.58 8.92 -15.79
CA THR A 143 -17.20 9.12 -15.36
C THR A 143 -16.91 10.61 -15.24
N CYS A 144 -16.43 11.03 -14.07
CA CYS A 144 -16.10 12.44 -13.86
C CYS A 144 -14.77 12.83 -14.48
N PRO A 145 -14.67 14.04 -15.06
CA PRO A 145 -13.41 14.55 -15.57
C PRO A 145 -12.46 14.92 -14.43
N ALA A 146 -11.16 14.94 -14.70
CA ALA A 146 -10.13 15.16 -13.68
C ALA A 146 -10.25 16.50 -12.93
N ASN A 147 -10.85 17.52 -13.55
CA ASN A 147 -11.09 18.83 -12.94
C ASN A 147 -12.36 18.88 -12.05
N MET A 148 -13.22 17.86 -12.09
CA MET A 148 -14.43 17.74 -11.26
C MET A 148 -14.47 16.37 -10.57
N PRO A 149 -13.51 16.05 -9.68
CA PRO A 149 -13.29 14.69 -9.21
C PRO A 149 -14.33 14.18 -8.19
N LEU A 150 -15.18 15.06 -7.64
CA LEU A 150 -16.17 14.69 -6.63
C LEU A 150 -17.42 14.14 -7.31
N GLN A 151 -17.96 13.03 -6.79
CA GLN A 151 -19.23 12.47 -7.27
C GLN A 151 -20.34 12.62 -6.23
N TYR A 152 -21.51 13.02 -6.71
CA TYR A 152 -22.76 13.00 -5.98
C TYR A 152 -23.74 12.13 -6.79
N ILE A 153 -24.31 11.11 -6.17
CA ILE A 153 -25.40 10.35 -6.77
C ILE A 153 -26.71 10.77 -6.14
N GLU A 154 -27.71 10.99 -6.99
CA GLU A 154 -28.98 11.57 -6.58
C GLU A 154 -30.14 11.08 -7.45
N HIS A 155 -31.34 11.44 -7.03
CA HIS A 155 -32.56 11.14 -7.76
C HIS A 155 -32.69 11.99 -9.03
N SER A 156 -33.21 11.39 -10.10
CA SER A 156 -33.58 12.06 -11.33
C SER A 156 -35.05 12.50 -11.33
N PHE A 157 -35.47 13.15 -12.41
CA PHE A 157 -36.88 13.45 -12.66
C PHE A 157 -37.75 12.18 -12.74
N GLU A 158 -37.25 11.14 -13.41
CA GLU A 158 -37.91 9.84 -13.47
C GLU A 158 -38.00 9.21 -12.07
N GLY A 159 -36.97 9.39 -11.26
CA GLY A 159 -36.93 8.95 -9.87
C GLY A 159 -37.96 9.66 -8.99
N TYR A 160 -38.04 10.99 -9.08
CA TYR A 160 -39.09 11.78 -8.45
C TYR A 160 -40.47 11.29 -8.86
N SER A 161 -40.70 11.14 -10.18
CA SER A 161 -41.97 10.66 -10.74
C SER A 161 -42.33 9.25 -10.24
N ALA A 162 -41.35 8.36 -10.10
CA ALA A 162 -41.53 7.00 -9.62
C ALA A 162 -41.88 6.94 -8.11
N THR A 163 -41.58 7.99 -7.35
CA THR A 163 -41.89 8.05 -5.91
C THR A 163 -43.09 8.95 -5.58
N LEU A 164 -43.56 9.74 -6.55
CA LEU A 164 -44.70 10.64 -6.39
C LEU A 164 -45.98 9.91 -5.96
N GLY A 165 -46.61 10.43 -4.91
CA GLY A 165 -47.83 9.88 -4.33
C GLY A 165 -47.61 8.71 -3.37
N LYS A 166 -46.40 8.14 -3.26
CA LYS A 166 -46.10 7.06 -2.30
C LYS A 166 -46.13 7.60 -0.87
N THR A 167 -46.73 6.85 0.05
CA THR A 167 -46.77 7.16 1.49
C THR A 167 -45.79 6.28 2.26
N GLY A 168 -45.27 6.79 3.38
CA GLY A 168 -44.45 6.01 4.31
C GLY A 168 -42.97 5.97 3.94
N SER A 169 -42.63 5.72 2.67
CA SER A 169 -41.23 5.69 2.22
C SER A 169 -41.04 5.82 0.71
N GLY A 170 -39.86 6.26 0.30
CA GLY A 170 -39.32 6.17 -1.06
C GLY A 170 -37.94 5.53 -1.07
N THR A 171 -37.60 4.83 -2.16
CA THR A 171 -36.35 4.07 -2.30
C THR A 171 -35.68 4.33 -3.64
N TYR A 172 -34.36 4.33 -3.64
CA TYR A 172 -33.50 4.50 -4.82
C TYR A 172 -32.35 3.49 -4.76
N GLU A 173 -31.96 2.94 -5.91
CA GLU A 173 -30.92 1.93 -6.02
C GLU A 173 -29.86 2.31 -7.06
N PHE A 174 -28.62 1.92 -6.79
CA PHE A 174 -27.47 2.21 -7.65
C PHE A 174 -26.26 1.36 -7.22
N ASP A 175 -25.24 1.32 -8.07
CA ASP A 175 -23.98 0.67 -7.76
C ASP A 175 -22.96 1.68 -7.23
N TRP A 176 -22.11 1.22 -6.30
CA TRP A 176 -20.91 1.90 -5.87
C TRP A 176 -19.71 0.95 -5.93
N THR A 177 -18.63 1.37 -6.57
CA THR A 177 -17.36 0.63 -6.61
C THR A 177 -16.33 1.36 -5.75
N PRO A 178 -15.85 0.77 -4.64
CA PRO A 178 -14.80 1.37 -3.81
C PRO A 178 -13.51 1.63 -4.60
N PRO A 179 -12.57 2.43 -4.07
CA PRO A 179 -11.23 2.56 -4.65
C PRO A 179 -10.59 1.18 -4.90
N ALA A 180 -9.80 1.06 -5.97
CA ALA A 180 -9.15 -0.20 -6.35
C ALA A 180 -8.16 -0.72 -5.30
N THR A 181 -7.63 0.18 -4.46
CA THR A 181 -6.76 -0.11 -3.32
C THR A 181 -7.45 0.25 -2.01
N ASN A 182 -6.93 -0.26 -0.88
CA ASN A 182 -7.46 0.07 0.44
C ASN A 182 -7.27 1.57 0.74
N ALA A 183 -8.36 2.31 0.80
CA ALA A 183 -8.37 3.76 1.08
C ALA A 183 -8.56 4.08 2.57
N GLY A 184 -8.46 3.09 3.46
CA GLY A 184 -8.84 3.21 4.86
C GLY A 184 -10.35 3.30 5.03
N ASN A 185 -10.81 3.93 6.10
CA ASN A 185 -12.25 4.14 6.31
C ASN A 185 -12.82 5.09 5.25
N ILE A 186 -14.04 4.80 4.79
CA ILE A 186 -14.79 5.62 3.82
C ILE A 186 -16.03 6.14 4.52
N THR A 187 -16.26 7.45 4.43
CA THR A 187 -17.42 8.11 5.00
C THR A 187 -18.42 8.42 3.90
N PHE A 188 -19.64 7.90 4.05
CA PHE A 188 -20.79 8.24 3.22
C PHE A 188 -21.59 9.35 3.89
N TYR A 189 -21.91 10.39 3.12
CA TYR A 189 -22.79 11.48 3.53
C TYR A 189 -24.06 11.41 2.71
N LEU A 190 -25.21 11.48 3.37
CA LEU A 190 -26.52 11.31 2.75
C LEU A 190 -27.48 12.36 3.28
N ALA A 191 -28.15 13.05 2.37
CA ALA A 191 -29.37 13.80 2.66
C ALA A 191 -30.55 13.21 1.88
N GLY A 192 -31.69 13.08 2.56
CA GLY A 192 -32.96 12.66 1.99
C GLY A 192 -34.04 13.71 2.21
N ASN A 193 -34.90 13.91 1.23
CA ASN A 193 -36.08 14.77 1.29
C ASN A 193 -37.35 13.91 1.34
N ALA A 194 -38.24 14.19 2.28
CA ALA A 194 -39.63 13.77 2.30
C ALA A 194 -40.50 15.01 2.21
N GLY A 195 -41.10 15.24 1.04
CA GLY A 195 -41.86 16.45 0.74
C GLY A 195 -43.32 16.16 0.36
N PRO A 196 -44.21 17.17 0.43
CA PRO A 196 -45.53 17.08 -0.19
C PRO A 196 -45.46 16.85 -1.70
N ALA A 197 -46.47 16.20 -2.28
CA ALA A 197 -46.59 15.97 -3.73
C ALA A 197 -47.06 17.24 -4.47
N GLN A 198 -46.41 18.38 -4.23
CA GLN A 198 -46.74 19.68 -4.80
C GLN A 198 -45.47 20.48 -5.09
N LEU A 199 -45.43 21.17 -6.22
CA LEU A 199 -44.37 22.13 -6.53
C LEU A 199 -44.42 23.30 -5.55
N LEU A 200 -43.25 23.79 -5.12
CA LEU A 200 -43.10 24.91 -4.17
C LEU A 200 -43.80 24.67 -2.81
N SER A 201 -43.79 23.43 -2.33
CA SER A 201 -44.34 23.10 -1.01
C SER A 201 -43.48 23.66 0.12
N THR A 202 -44.10 24.40 1.03
CA THR A 202 -43.59 24.54 2.39
C THR A 202 -43.93 23.26 3.15
N ASN A 203 -43.10 22.86 4.14
CA ASN A 203 -43.21 21.62 4.93
C ASN A 203 -42.46 20.39 4.38
N ALA A 204 -41.29 20.60 3.77
CA ALA A 204 -40.35 19.52 3.46
C ALA A 204 -39.66 19.02 4.75
N HIS A 205 -39.55 17.71 4.93
CA HIS A 205 -38.77 17.11 6.00
C HIS A 205 -37.46 16.57 5.41
N ILE A 206 -36.34 17.18 5.82
CA ILE A 206 -35.00 16.80 5.38
C ILE A 206 -34.35 15.95 6.46
N TYR A 207 -33.74 14.84 6.04
CA TYR A 207 -33.02 13.92 6.91
C TYR A 207 -31.58 13.80 6.45
N THR A 208 -30.63 13.80 7.37
CA THR A 208 -29.21 13.58 7.09
C THR A 208 -28.70 12.40 7.87
N ASN A 209 -27.82 11.59 7.27
CA ASN A 209 -27.16 10.50 7.96
C ASN A 209 -25.74 10.32 7.44
N THR A 210 -24.88 9.73 8.27
CA THR A 210 -23.47 9.48 7.94
C THR A 210 -23.12 8.04 8.27
N PHE A 211 -22.47 7.36 7.34
CA PHE A 211 -22.05 5.97 7.50
C PHE A 211 -20.55 5.86 7.31
N THR A 212 -19.89 5.05 8.15
CA THR A 212 -18.48 4.72 7.98
C THR A 212 -18.36 3.27 7.55
N LEU A 213 -17.82 3.04 6.36
CA LEU A 213 -17.43 1.72 5.91
C LEU A 213 -15.95 1.51 6.22
N THR A 214 -15.61 0.38 6.83
CA THR A 214 -14.24 -0.05 7.01
C THR A 214 -13.85 -0.98 5.87
N PRO A 215 -12.57 -1.05 5.47
CA PRO A 215 -12.14 -2.09 4.55
C PRO A 215 -12.40 -3.44 5.22
N ALA A 216 -13.08 -4.34 4.52
CA ALA A 216 -13.18 -5.74 4.92
C ALA A 216 -11.76 -6.27 5.10
N ALA A 217 -11.53 -7.08 6.14
CA ALA A 217 -10.33 -7.92 6.20
C ALA A 217 -10.30 -8.71 4.89
N GLY A 218 -9.33 -8.41 4.00
CA GLY A 218 -9.56 -8.47 2.57
C GLY A 218 -10.14 -9.79 2.10
N GLY A 219 -11.20 -9.72 1.27
CA GLY A 219 -11.86 -10.88 0.66
C GLY A 219 -11.02 -11.59 -0.41
N GLY A 220 -9.70 -11.68 -0.23
CA GLY A 220 -8.79 -12.49 -1.03
C GLY A 220 -8.33 -13.72 -0.25
N THR A 221 -7.76 -14.69 -0.94
CA THR A 221 -7.05 -15.80 -0.27
C THR A 221 -5.92 -15.20 0.57
N PRO A 222 -5.87 -15.45 1.89
CA PRO A 222 -4.74 -15.04 2.70
C PRO A 222 -3.44 -15.63 2.14
N PRO A 223 -2.30 -14.93 2.28
CA PRO A 223 -1.02 -15.45 1.83
C PRO A 223 -0.76 -16.84 2.41
N ALA A 224 -0.16 -17.74 1.61
CA ALA A 224 0.23 -19.06 2.08
C ALA A 224 1.76 -19.19 2.03
N VAL A 225 2.39 -19.27 3.21
CA VAL A 225 3.83 -19.54 3.31
C VAL A 225 4.08 -21.04 3.18
N THR A 226 4.99 -21.41 2.27
CA THR A 226 5.33 -22.81 1.99
C THR A 226 6.75 -23.18 2.40
N LYS A 227 7.66 -22.20 2.39
CA LYS A 227 9.06 -22.42 2.75
C LYS A 227 9.69 -21.11 3.23
N VAL A 228 10.56 -21.25 4.23
CA VAL A 228 11.41 -20.19 4.74
C VAL A 228 12.83 -20.73 4.84
N VAL A 229 13.79 -20.03 4.27
CA VAL A 229 15.21 -20.35 4.36
C VAL A 229 16.02 -19.07 4.59
N SER A 230 17.24 -19.18 5.12
CA SER A 230 18.21 -18.09 4.95
C SER A 230 18.39 -17.81 3.46
N ALA A 231 18.76 -16.59 3.08
CA ALA A 231 18.96 -16.22 1.68
C ALA A 231 19.82 -17.27 0.94
N SER A 232 19.34 -17.73 -0.20
CA SER A 232 19.85 -18.91 -0.90
C SER A 232 21.29 -18.74 -1.34
N GLY A 233 21.65 -17.54 -1.77
CA GLY A 233 23.04 -17.15 -2.10
C GLY A 233 24.01 -17.26 -0.93
N PHE A 234 23.52 -17.38 0.31
CA PHE A 234 24.33 -17.49 1.52
C PHE A 234 24.22 -18.87 2.18
N GLY A 235 23.82 -19.89 1.42
CA GLY A 235 23.77 -21.28 1.88
C GLY A 235 22.37 -21.86 2.01
N GLY A 236 21.31 -21.05 1.99
CA GLY A 236 19.93 -21.55 1.94
C GLY A 236 19.53 -22.45 3.12
N PHE A 237 20.02 -22.15 4.32
CA PHE A 237 19.80 -22.98 5.50
C PHE A 237 18.32 -23.01 5.91
N SER A 238 17.88 -24.15 6.42
CA SER A 238 16.51 -24.34 6.92
C SER A 238 16.25 -23.67 8.28
N ALA A 239 17.31 -23.36 9.03
CA ALA A 239 17.25 -22.52 10.22
C ALA A 239 17.62 -21.08 9.85
N ILE A 240 17.09 -20.13 10.61
CA ILE A 240 17.38 -18.70 10.49
C ILE A 240 18.05 -18.21 11.77
N ALA A 241 18.54 -16.97 11.79
CA ALA A 241 19.10 -16.34 12.97
C ALA A 241 18.82 -14.83 12.95
N PRO A 242 18.86 -14.14 14.10
CA PRO A 242 18.85 -12.68 14.12
C PRO A 242 19.92 -12.09 13.20
N ALA A 243 19.63 -10.93 12.60
CA ALA A 243 20.53 -10.26 11.64
C ALA A 243 20.88 -11.10 10.41
N THR A 244 19.97 -11.98 9.98
CA THR A 244 20.11 -12.76 8.74
C THR A 244 19.03 -12.39 7.73
N TRP A 245 19.39 -12.34 6.44
CA TRP A 245 18.43 -12.23 5.36
C TRP A 245 17.79 -13.59 5.09
N ILE A 246 16.48 -13.60 4.89
CA ILE A 246 15.68 -14.80 4.62
C ILE A 246 14.88 -14.63 3.34
N GLU A 247 14.60 -15.75 2.69
CA GLU A 247 13.67 -15.87 1.57
C GLU A 247 12.44 -16.64 2.06
N ILE A 248 11.26 -16.02 1.92
CA ILE A 248 9.96 -16.58 2.27
C ILE A 248 9.24 -16.84 0.95
N THR A 249 8.95 -18.10 0.61
CA THR A 249 8.25 -18.45 -0.63
C THR A 249 6.87 -19.02 -0.36
N GLY A 250 5.94 -18.82 -1.29
CA GLY A 250 4.53 -19.09 -1.06
C GLY A 250 3.63 -18.71 -2.23
N THR A 251 2.35 -18.54 -1.93
CA THR A 251 1.36 -17.95 -2.84
C THR A 251 0.72 -16.72 -2.21
N ASP A 252 0.28 -15.79 -3.05
CA ASP A 252 -0.43 -14.57 -2.65
C ASP A 252 0.32 -13.71 -1.61
N LEU A 253 1.66 -13.79 -1.60
CA LEU A 253 2.51 -13.15 -0.59
C LEU A 253 2.57 -11.62 -0.72
N ALA A 254 2.23 -11.08 -1.88
CA ALA A 254 2.11 -9.65 -2.16
C ALA A 254 1.22 -9.43 -3.39
N THR A 255 0.66 -8.22 -3.54
CA THR A 255 -0.19 -7.83 -4.68
C THR A 255 0.59 -7.45 -5.93
N ASP A 256 1.84 -7.00 -5.75
CA ASP A 256 2.73 -6.51 -6.78
C ASP A 256 4.16 -7.01 -6.54
N THR A 257 5.09 -6.64 -7.41
CA THR A 257 6.49 -7.07 -7.33
C THR A 257 7.42 -5.87 -7.36
N ARG A 258 8.20 -5.69 -6.29
CA ARG A 258 9.23 -4.66 -6.22
C ARG A 258 10.21 -4.89 -5.09
N GLN A 259 11.37 -4.25 -5.24
CA GLN A 259 12.34 -4.04 -4.18
C GLN A 259 12.06 -2.71 -3.48
N TRP A 260 12.53 -2.56 -2.24
CA TRP A 260 12.55 -1.27 -1.56
C TRP A 260 13.26 -0.18 -2.39
N ALA A 261 12.95 1.06 -2.11
CA ALA A 261 13.60 2.25 -2.62
C ALA A 261 14.00 3.14 -1.43
N GLY A 262 14.85 4.13 -1.68
CA GLY A 262 15.29 5.05 -0.63
C GLY A 262 14.13 5.80 0.06
N THR A 263 13.01 6.00 -0.64
CA THR A 263 11.78 6.64 -0.11
C THR A 263 11.04 5.78 0.91
N ASP A 264 11.29 4.47 0.96
CA ASP A 264 10.64 3.57 1.93
C ASP A 264 11.32 3.62 3.31
N PHE A 265 12.52 4.21 3.39
CA PHE A 265 13.29 4.31 4.63
C PHE A 265 12.81 5.46 5.50
N ALA A 266 12.72 5.21 6.80
CA ALA A 266 12.54 6.25 7.81
C ALA A 266 13.91 6.72 8.31
N GLY A 267 14.54 7.63 7.57
CA GLY A 267 15.93 8.03 7.80
C GLY A 267 16.88 6.86 7.48
N VAL A 268 17.59 6.36 8.49
CA VAL A 268 18.48 5.19 8.32
C VAL A 268 17.76 3.84 8.53
N ASN A 269 16.50 3.86 8.96
CA ASN A 269 15.76 2.64 9.31
C ASN A 269 15.11 2.03 8.07
N ALA A 270 15.34 0.74 7.86
CA ALA A 270 14.71 -0.04 6.81
C ALA A 270 13.19 -0.18 7.03
N PRO A 271 12.40 -0.30 5.94
CA PRO A 271 10.96 -0.50 6.04
C PRO A 271 10.62 -1.87 6.64
N THR A 272 9.55 -1.92 7.43
CA THR A 272 8.93 -3.17 7.91
C THR A 272 7.69 -3.56 7.09
N SER A 273 7.40 -2.80 6.02
CA SER A 273 6.34 -3.07 5.08
C SER A 273 6.66 -2.46 3.72
N LEU A 274 6.28 -3.16 2.64
CA LEU A 274 6.20 -2.61 1.29
C LEU A 274 4.78 -2.87 0.79
N ASP A 275 4.08 -1.83 0.33
CA ASP A 275 2.75 -1.94 -0.29
C ASP A 275 1.78 -2.83 0.51
N PHE A 276 1.74 -2.59 1.83
CA PHE A 276 0.95 -3.32 2.83
C PHE A 276 1.35 -4.79 3.06
N THR A 277 2.35 -5.30 2.36
CA THR A 277 2.97 -6.59 2.63
C THR A 277 3.93 -6.47 3.81
N LYS A 278 3.79 -7.35 4.81
CA LYS A 278 4.58 -7.39 6.04
C LYS A 278 4.93 -8.83 6.40
N ALA A 279 6.00 -9.02 7.16
CA ALA A 279 6.31 -10.30 7.79
C ALA A 279 6.59 -10.11 9.28
N THR A 280 6.14 -11.06 10.11
CA THR A 280 6.50 -11.11 11.53
C THR A 280 7.13 -12.45 11.87
N ILE A 281 8.07 -12.46 12.82
CA ILE A 281 8.80 -13.66 13.27
C ILE A 281 8.82 -13.63 14.80
N GLY A 282 8.20 -14.61 15.45
CA GLY A 282 8.03 -14.59 16.91
C GLY A 282 7.28 -13.33 17.39
N GLY A 283 6.36 -12.81 16.58
CA GLY A 283 5.64 -11.57 16.83
C GLY A 283 6.42 -10.28 16.56
N GLN A 284 7.70 -10.36 16.17
CA GLN A 284 8.53 -9.18 15.87
C GLN A 284 8.46 -8.82 14.38
N PRO A 285 8.27 -7.53 14.02
CA PRO A 285 8.29 -7.10 12.62
C PRO A 285 9.66 -7.32 11.97
N ALA A 286 9.69 -8.03 10.85
CA ALA A 286 10.90 -8.14 10.02
C ALA A 286 11.02 -6.96 9.05
N PHE A 287 12.23 -6.65 8.61
CA PHE A 287 12.46 -5.57 7.64
C PHE A 287 12.36 -6.12 6.22
N ILE A 288 11.55 -5.50 5.35
CA ILE A 288 11.18 -6.05 4.03
C ILE A 288 12.05 -5.43 2.93
N TYR A 289 12.82 -6.26 2.23
CA TYR A 289 13.68 -5.83 1.12
C TYR A 289 12.99 -5.93 -0.23
N TYR A 290 12.25 -7.01 -0.44
CA TYR A 290 11.66 -7.35 -1.73
C TYR A 290 10.33 -8.09 -1.51
N ILE A 291 9.36 -7.80 -2.36
CA ILE A 291 8.05 -8.43 -2.41
C ILE A 291 7.73 -8.89 -3.83
N SER A 292 6.97 -9.97 -3.92
CA SER A 292 6.31 -10.50 -5.11
C SER A 292 5.19 -11.44 -4.68
N PRO A 293 4.23 -11.79 -5.56
CA PRO A 293 3.19 -12.75 -5.21
C PRO A 293 3.70 -14.12 -4.72
N VAL A 294 4.93 -14.50 -5.05
CA VAL A 294 5.50 -15.82 -4.74
C VAL A 294 6.69 -15.80 -3.79
N GLN A 295 7.25 -14.62 -3.48
CA GLN A 295 8.44 -14.49 -2.65
C GLN A 295 8.52 -13.14 -1.93
N VAL A 296 8.91 -13.17 -0.66
CA VAL A 296 9.29 -12.01 0.16
C VAL A 296 10.70 -12.22 0.70
N ASN A 297 11.57 -11.21 0.56
CA ASN A 297 12.88 -11.21 1.22
C ASN A 297 12.83 -10.28 2.43
N ALA A 298 13.25 -10.80 3.58
CA ALA A 298 13.16 -10.07 4.84
C ALA A 298 14.42 -10.23 5.70
N LEU A 299 14.73 -9.24 6.52
CA LEU A 299 15.79 -9.29 7.53
C LEU A 299 15.18 -9.60 8.89
N VAL A 300 15.70 -10.65 9.53
CA VAL A 300 15.28 -11.08 10.87
C VAL A 300 15.74 -10.06 11.91
N PRO A 301 14.84 -9.49 12.73
CA PRO A 301 15.21 -8.47 13.72
C PRO A 301 16.02 -9.08 14.87
N SER A 302 16.75 -8.24 15.61
CA SER A 302 17.67 -8.69 16.66
C SER A 302 16.98 -9.31 17.89
N ASN A 303 15.70 -8.99 18.10
CA ASN A 303 14.94 -9.35 19.30
C ASN A 303 14.05 -10.60 19.13
N VAL A 304 14.22 -11.37 18.05
CA VAL A 304 13.56 -12.68 17.89
C VAL A 304 14.20 -13.68 18.85
N ALA A 305 13.38 -14.36 19.65
CA ALA A 305 13.86 -15.41 20.55
C ALA A 305 14.34 -16.64 19.78
N THR A 306 15.37 -17.32 20.29
CA THR A 306 15.85 -18.59 19.74
C THR A 306 14.84 -19.72 19.95
N GLY A 307 14.98 -20.81 19.19
CA GLY A 307 14.10 -21.98 19.21
C GLY A 307 13.04 -21.94 18.11
N SER A 308 11.98 -22.73 18.28
CA SER A 308 10.86 -22.74 17.33
C SER A 308 10.04 -21.45 17.48
N GLN A 309 9.99 -20.66 16.41
CA GLN A 309 9.20 -19.43 16.34
C GLN A 309 8.16 -19.52 15.23
N GLN A 310 7.12 -18.70 15.33
CA GLN A 310 6.10 -18.61 14.28
C GLN A 310 6.39 -17.42 13.37
N LEU A 311 6.40 -17.68 12.06
CA LEU A 311 6.45 -16.68 11.01
C LEU A 311 5.07 -16.50 10.38
N THR A 312 4.66 -15.26 10.15
CA THR A 312 3.48 -14.94 9.33
C THR A 312 3.80 -13.87 8.30
N VAL A 313 3.11 -13.94 7.17
CA VAL A 313 3.06 -12.86 6.17
C VAL A 313 1.67 -12.25 6.20
N THR A 314 1.57 -10.93 6.17
CA THR A 314 0.30 -10.20 6.13
C THR A 314 0.26 -9.35 4.88
N THR A 315 -0.83 -9.44 4.13
CA THR A 315 -1.17 -8.55 3.02
C THR A 315 -2.52 -7.88 3.30
N THR A 316 -3.03 -7.09 2.36
CA THR A 316 -4.40 -6.57 2.44
C THR A 316 -5.46 -7.68 2.41
N ALA A 317 -5.15 -8.87 1.88
CA ALA A 317 -6.03 -10.04 1.85
C ALA A 317 -6.06 -10.83 3.19
N GLY A 318 -5.27 -10.40 4.18
CA GLY A 318 -5.22 -11.02 5.50
C GLY A 318 -3.84 -11.54 5.86
N THR A 319 -3.78 -12.33 6.93
CA THR A 319 -2.54 -12.90 7.47
C THR A 319 -2.49 -14.39 7.17
N SER A 320 -1.31 -14.87 6.79
CA SER A 320 -1.07 -16.29 6.54
C SER A 320 -1.33 -17.14 7.78
N ALA A 321 -1.52 -18.44 7.57
CA ALA A 321 -1.30 -19.40 8.66
C ALA A 321 0.14 -19.24 9.20
N ALA A 322 0.29 -19.54 10.49
CA ALA A 322 1.59 -19.44 11.16
C ALA A 322 2.53 -20.57 10.67
N PHE A 323 3.66 -20.19 10.09
CA PHE A 323 4.67 -21.10 9.59
C PHE A 323 5.78 -21.30 10.65
N PRO A 324 6.06 -22.53 11.10
CA PRO A 324 7.12 -22.76 12.09
C PRO A 324 8.50 -22.58 11.47
N VAL A 325 9.37 -21.83 12.14
CA VAL A 325 10.78 -21.63 11.76
C VAL A 325 11.69 -21.90 12.95
N THR A 326 12.84 -22.53 12.70
CA THR A 326 13.89 -22.68 13.73
C THR A 326 14.79 -21.46 13.73
N VAL A 327 14.85 -20.76 14.86
CA VAL A 327 15.73 -19.60 15.07
C VAL A 327 16.92 -20.02 15.92
N ASN A 328 18.11 -20.03 15.34
CA ASN A 328 19.36 -20.23 16.03
C ASN A 328 19.92 -18.90 16.54
N ALA A 329 20.81 -18.96 17.55
CA ALA A 329 21.51 -17.76 18.01
C ALA A 329 22.41 -17.16 16.92
N MET A 330 23.02 -18.02 16.09
CA MET A 330 23.79 -17.68 14.91
C MET A 330 23.55 -18.76 13.85
N GLN A 331 23.50 -18.37 12.59
CA GLN A 331 23.40 -19.28 11.44
C GLN A 331 24.24 -18.68 10.30
N PRO A 332 25.58 -18.73 10.41
CA PRO A 332 26.45 -17.96 9.54
C PRO A 332 26.51 -18.56 8.13
N GLY A 333 26.40 -17.69 7.13
CA GLY A 333 26.50 -18.03 5.71
C GLY A 333 27.32 -17.00 4.96
N LEU A 334 28.28 -17.44 4.16
CA LEU A 334 29.05 -16.61 3.23
C LEU A 334 28.35 -16.59 1.87
N LEU A 335 28.40 -15.43 1.21
CA LEU A 335 27.89 -15.27 -0.15
C LEU A 335 28.67 -16.20 -1.08
N ALA A 336 27.94 -17.01 -1.82
CA ALA A 336 28.47 -17.95 -2.77
C ALA A 336 27.86 -17.68 -4.15
N LEU A 337 28.63 -17.95 -5.20
CA LEU A 337 28.09 -17.89 -6.54
C LEU A 337 27.00 -18.95 -6.68
N GLN A 338 25.84 -18.53 -7.20
CA GLN A 338 24.83 -19.45 -7.68
C GLN A 338 25.47 -20.31 -8.78
N GLN A 339 25.22 -21.62 -8.77
CA GLN A 339 25.85 -22.56 -9.71
C GLN A 339 25.63 -22.09 -11.15
N ALA A 340 26.67 -21.54 -11.76
CA ALA A 340 26.63 -21.08 -13.12
C ALA A 340 26.86 -22.28 -14.07
N PRO A 341 26.24 -22.31 -15.26
CA PRO A 341 26.36 -23.44 -16.21
C PRO A 341 27.80 -23.80 -16.60
N TRP A 342 28.74 -22.85 -16.48
CA TRP A 342 30.16 -23.01 -16.81
C TRP A 342 31.03 -23.51 -15.65
N LEU A 343 30.48 -23.62 -14.43
CA LEU A 343 31.17 -24.30 -13.33
C LEU A 343 30.95 -25.81 -13.48
N SER A 344 32.00 -26.55 -13.83
CA SER A 344 31.91 -28.01 -13.96
C SER A 344 31.69 -28.68 -12.60
N GLY A 345 30.58 -29.42 -12.42
CA GLY A 345 30.32 -30.29 -11.27
C GLY A 345 29.67 -29.60 -10.06
N THR A 346 29.83 -30.18 -8.86
CA THR A 346 29.24 -29.71 -7.58
C THR A 346 30.06 -28.62 -6.88
N LYS A 347 30.99 -27.97 -7.58
CA LYS A 347 31.89 -26.96 -6.99
C LYS A 347 31.13 -25.65 -6.76
N GLN A 348 31.21 -25.13 -5.54
CA GLN A 348 30.66 -23.82 -5.17
C GLN A 348 31.79 -22.91 -4.71
N TYR A 349 31.89 -21.72 -5.31
CA TYR A 349 32.92 -20.74 -4.96
C TYR A 349 32.32 -19.65 -4.08
N VAL A 350 33.08 -19.20 -3.08
CA VAL A 350 32.74 -17.99 -2.35
C VAL A 350 32.79 -16.79 -3.28
N VAL A 351 31.88 -15.83 -3.12
CA VAL A 351 32.02 -14.52 -3.75
C VAL A 351 33.06 -13.74 -2.96
N ALA A 352 34.25 -13.63 -3.54
CA ALA A 352 35.34 -12.81 -3.05
C ALA A 352 35.73 -11.81 -4.13
N GLN A 353 36.00 -10.57 -3.71
CA GLN A 353 36.39 -9.48 -4.60
C GLN A 353 37.59 -8.74 -4.06
N THR A 354 38.38 -8.14 -4.94
CA THR A 354 39.51 -7.30 -4.56
C THR A 354 39.65 -6.09 -5.49
N CYS A 355 40.38 -5.09 -5.04
CA CYS A 355 40.83 -4.01 -5.90
C CYS A 355 42.27 -4.31 -6.33
N ASP A 356 42.49 -4.57 -7.62
CA ASP A 356 43.84 -4.87 -8.11
C ASP A 356 44.81 -3.72 -7.84
N ALA A 357 46.06 -4.05 -7.51
CA ALA A 357 47.10 -3.06 -7.28
C ALA A 357 47.23 -2.08 -8.45
N GLY A 358 47.27 -0.78 -8.14
CA GLY A 358 47.33 0.29 -9.14
C GLY A 358 45.98 0.71 -9.73
N LYS A 359 44.87 0.01 -9.43
CA LYS A 359 43.52 0.47 -9.78
C LYS A 359 42.94 1.36 -8.69
N LYS A 360 42.12 2.32 -9.11
CA LYS A 360 41.17 3.03 -8.23
C LYS A 360 39.82 2.38 -8.44
N CYS A 361 39.37 1.55 -7.52
CA CYS A 361 38.06 0.90 -7.62
C CYS A 361 36.97 1.84 -7.12
N VAL A 362 36.56 2.77 -7.99
CA VAL A 362 35.58 3.83 -7.68
C VAL A 362 34.18 3.34 -8.03
N LEU A 363 34.04 2.56 -9.10
CA LEU A 363 32.80 1.93 -9.51
C LEU A 363 32.78 0.47 -9.06
N PRO A 364 31.60 -0.12 -8.75
CA PRO A 364 31.49 -1.54 -8.44
C PRO A 364 32.05 -2.46 -9.54
N THR A 365 32.00 -2.02 -10.82
CA THR A 365 32.55 -2.74 -11.97
C THR A 365 34.07 -2.73 -12.05
N ASP A 366 34.75 -1.91 -11.26
CA ASP A 366 36.22 -1.88 -11.20
C ASP A 366 36.79 -3.01 -10.34
N LEU A 367 35.96 -3.62 -9.49
CA LEU A 367 36.34 -4.71 -8.59
C LEU A 367 36.58 -6.00 -9.37
N THR A 368 37.63 -6.72 -8.98
CA THR A 368 38.02 -8.00 -9.57
C THR A 368 37.44 -9.14 -8.73
N PHE A 369 36.68 -10.01 -9.38
CA PHE A 369 36.13 -11.23 -8.77
C PHE A 369 37.18 -12.34 -8.74
N ILE A 370 37.23 -13.06 -7.61
CA ILE A 370 38.19 -14.15 -7.39
C ILE A 370 37.59 -15.49 -7.78
N LEU A 371 37.98 -16.00 -8.94
CA LEU A 371 37.52 -17.28 -9.51
C LEU A 371 38.62 -17.95 -10.33
N PRO A 372 38.44 -19.24 -10.69
CA PRO A 372 39.41 -19.94 -11.53
C PRO A 372 39.69 -19.20 -12.83
N ALA A 373 40.95 -19.27 -13.27
CA ALA A 373 41.37 -18.71 -14.54
C ALA A 373 40.50 -19.26 -15.70
N GLY A 374 40.12 -18.38 -16.63
CA GLY A 374 39.21 -18.71 -17.74
C GLY A 374 37.72 -18.58 -17.41
N THR A 375 37.34 -18.32 -16.15
CA THR A 375 35.96 -17.96 -15.80
C THR A 375 35.63 -16.55 -16.29
N THR A 376 34.42 -16.37 -16.84
CA THR A 376 33.93 -15.06 -17.28
C THR A 376 32.67 -14.67 -16.52
N ILE A 377 32.68 -13.46 -15.94
CA ILE A 377 31.49 -12.77 -15.45
C ILE A 377 31.30 -11.55 -16.36
N PRO A 378 30.18 -11.45 -17.12
CA PRO A 378 29.95 -10.31 -18.00
C PRO A 378 30.09 -8.97 -17.27
N GLY A 379 30.97 -8.10 -17.77
CA GLY A 379 31.18 -6.75 -17.22
C GLY A 379 32.15 -6.65 -16.04
N TYR A 380 32.78 -7.75 -15.62
CA TYR A 380 33.70 -7.75 -14.47
C TYR A 380 35.04 -8.42 -14.79
N PRO A 381 36.17 -7.88 -14.28
CA PRO A 381 37.45 -8.59 -14.30
C PRO A 381 37.41 -9.80 -13.37
N VAL A 382 38.01 -10.90 -13.81
CA VAL A 382 38.03 -12.18 -13.10
C VAL A 382 39.43 -12.80 -13.14
N ARG A 383 39.95 -13.24 -12.00
CA ARG A 383 41.21 -14.01 -11.88
C ARG A 383 41.27 -14.76 -10.55
N PRO A 384 42.18 -15.73 -10.39
CA PRO A 384 42.50 -16.27 -9.07
C PRO A 384 43.13 -15.20 -8.16
N ALA A 385 43.05 -15.42 -6.85
CA ALA A 385 43.72 -14.58 -5.86
C ALA A 385 45.20 -14.92 -5.76
N LYS A 386 46.02 -13.96 -5.34
CA LYS A 386 47.44 -14.17 -5.04
C LYS A 386 47.68 -14.15 -3.53
N PRO A 387 48.63 -14.94 -3.00
CA PRO A 387 49.05 -14.82 -1.61
C PRO A 387 49.42 -13.38 -1.23
N GLY A 388 48.99 -12.95 -0.04
CA GLY A 388 49.20 -11.61 0.49
C GLY A 388 48.13 -10.58 0.11
N GLU A 389 47.29 -10.85 -0.90
CA GLU A 389 46.19 -9.95 -1.25
C GLU A 389 45.12 -9.89 -0.17
N THR A 390 44.41 -8.75 -0.10
CA THR A 390 43.22 -8.61 0.75
C THR A 390 41.96 -8.75 -0.12
N LEU A 391 41.08 -9.66 0.28
CA LEU A 391 39.81 -9.95 -0.36
C LEU A 391 38.67 -9.47 0.52
N THR A 392 37.66 -8.84 -0.08
CA THR A 392 36.38 -8.56 0.54
C THR A 392 35.43 -9.73 0.29
N ILE A 393 34.86 -10.28 1.36
CA ILE A 393 33.89 -11.37 1.33
C ILE A 393 32.66 -10.94 2.13
N TYR A 394 31.46 -11.23 1.63
CA TYR A 394 30.22 -10.91 2.32
C TYR A 394 29.55 -12.13 2.96
N GLY A 395 28.76 -11.90 4.00
CA GLY A 395 27.99 -12.94 4.69
C GLY A 395 26.75 -12.44 5.42
N ILE A 396 26.00 -13.36 6.03
CA ILE A 396 24.82 -13.13 6.88
C ILE A 396 24.85 -14.02 8.12
N GLY A 397 24.12 -13.66 9.18
CA GLY A 397 23.88 -14.56 10.33
C GLY A 397 25.07 -14.82 11.25
N PHE A 398 26.12 -13.98 11.22
CA PHE A 398 27.31 -14.08 12.08
C PHE A 398 27.11 -13.51 13.50
N GLY A 399 25.90 -13.06 13.84
CA GLY A 399 25.57 -12.58 15.17
C GLY A 399 25.87 -11.09 15.40
N PRO A 400 25.83 -10.62 16.66
CA PRO A 400 25.91 -9.18 16.95
C PRO A 400 27.30 -8.59 16.69
N ALA A 401 27.32 -7.29 16.40
CA ALA A 401 28.52 -6.47 16.28
C ALA A 401 28.37 -5.20 17.12
N ASN A 402 29.50 -4.73 17.67
CA ASN A 402 29.56 -3.50 18.47
C ASN A 402 30.46 -2.47 17.79
N ASP A 403 30.19 -1.18 18.06
CA ASP A 403 31.08 -0.09 17.69
C ASP A 403 32.31 0.00 18.61
N SER A 404 33.19 0.99 18.37
CA SER A 404 34.39 1.22 19.19
C SER A 404 34.10 1.59 20.65
N SER A 405 32.87 2.02 20.95
CA SER A 405 32.39 2.35 22.29
C SER A 405 31.69 1.16 22.96
N ASN A 406 31.77 -0.03 22.35
CA ASN A 406 31.11 -1.26 22.79
C ASN A 406 29.56 -1.16 22.81
N VAL A 407 28.99 -0.31 21.96
CA VAL A 407 27.54 -0.19 21.76
C VAL A 407 27.10 -1.09 20.62
N ALA A 408 26.03 -1.86 20.81
CA ALA A 408 25.50 -2.75 19.78
C ALA A 408 25.01 -1.97 18.56
N VAL A 409 25.44 -2.39 17.37
CA VAL A 409 24.96 -1.83 16.11
C VAL A 409 23.54 -2.34 15.83
N PRO A 410 22.54 -1.46 15.66
CA PRO A 410 21.16 -1.89 15.44
C PRO A 410 20.97 -2.66 14.12
N VAL A 411 20.25 -3.77 14.19
CA VAL A 411 19.78 -4.50 13.00
C VAL A 411 18.65 -3.71 12.35
N GLY A 412 18.61 -3.69 11.01
CA GLY A 412 17.60 -2.95 10.24
C GLY A 412 17.92 -1.47 10.02
N GLN A 413 19.13 -1.03 10.34
CA GLN A 413 19.62 0.31 10.00
C GLN A 413 20.75 0.27 8.97
N ILE A 414 20.87 1.32 8.18
CA ILE A 414 22.04 1.56 7.34
C ILE A 414 23.24 1.79 8.25
N VAL A 415 24.25 0.94 8.13
CA VAL A 415 25.44 0.96 8.99
C VAL A 415 26.30 2.18 8.68
N GLY A 416 26.32 3.15 9.61
CA GLY A 416 27.11 4.38 9.50
C GLY A 416 28.37 4.42 10.36
N VAL A 417 28.64 3.37 11.15
CA VAL A 417 29.75 3.34 12.12
C VAL A 417 30.66 2.14 11.88
N ALA A 418 31.96 2.35 12.10
CA ALA A 418 32.91 1.25 12.19
C ALA A 418 32.53 0.33 13.36
N ASN A 419 32.58 -0.97 13.13
CA ASN A 419 32.09 -1.96 14.06
C ASN A 419 32.85 -3.28 13.90
N GLN A 420 32.75 -4.15 14.91
CA GLN A 420 33.38 -5.46 14.95
C GLN A 420 32.43 -6.51 15.52
N LEU A 421 32.48 -7.72 14.97
CA LEU A 421 31.78 -8.88 15.52
C LEU A 421 32.13 -9.12 16.99
N VAL A 422 31.11 -9.37 17.81
CA VAL A 422 31.29 -9.78 19.21
C VAL A 422 31.94 -11.17 19.28
N ASN A 423 31.44 -12.11 18.46
CA ASN A 423 32.00 -13.45 18.32
C ASN A 423 32.93 -13.48 17.11
N GLN A 424 34.24 -13.47 17.34
CA GLN A 424 35.20 -13.44 16.24
C GLN A 424 35.21 -14.73 15.42
N VAL A 425 35.42 -14.56 14.11
CA VAL A 425 35.52 -15.63 13.12
C VAL A 425 36.99 -15.90 12.82
N GLN A 426 37.36 -17.18 12.73
CA GLN A 426 38.62 -17.61 12.15
C GLN A 426 38.35 -18.25 10.79
N MET A 427 38.98 -17.74 9.73
CA MET A 427 38.90 -18.31 8.39
C MET A 427 40.20 -19.05 8.04
N GLN A 428 40.08 -20.11 7.24
CA GLN A 428 41.21 -20.91 6.77
C GLN A 428 41.04 -21.23 5.29
N ILE A 429 42.14 -21.13 4.53
CA ILE A 429 42.24 -21.55 3.13
C ILE A 429 43.19 -22.74 3.10
N ASN A 430 42.70 -23.88 2.60
CA ASN A 430 43.46 -25.15 2.62
C ASN A 430 44.01 -25.54 4.01
N GLY A 431 43.25 -25.24 5.07
CA GLY A 431 43.68 -25.47 6.46
C GLY A 431 44.71 -24.48 7.00
N VAL A 432 45.19 -23.52 6.19
CA VAL A 432 46.09 -22.45 6.63
C VAL A 432 45.24 -21.24 7.07
N VAL A 433 45.52 -20.71 8.26
CA VAL A 433 44.81 -19.54 8.81
C VAL A 433 44.97 -18.34 7.88
N ALA A 434 43.83 -17.74 7.51
CA ALA A 434 43.74 -16.53 6.72
C ALA A 434 43.36 -15.36 7.64
N PRO A 435 44.27 -14.41 7.93
CA PRO A 435 44.00 -13.30 8.82
C PRO A 435 42.85 -12.41 8.32
N LEU A 436 42.03 -11.89 9.23
CA LEU A 436 40.98 -10.94 8.92
C LEU A 436 41.37 -9.55 9.43
N SER A 437 41.55 -8.58 8.52
CA SER A 437 41.78 -7.17 8.88
C SER A 437 40.48 -6.43 9.22
N TYR A 438 39.33 -6.99 8.84
CA TYR A 438 38.01 -6.51 9.21
C TYR A 438 37.03 -7.69 9.33
N GLN A 439 36.13 -7.63 10.32
CA GLN A 439 35.01 -8.54 10.50
C GLN A 439 33.87 -7.84 11.25
N GLY A 440 32.79 -7.50 10.56
CA GLY A 440 31.67 -6.74 11.12
C GLY A 440 30.55 -6.54 10.11
N PHE A 441 29.53 -5.77 10.46
CA PHE A 441 28.51 -5.31 9.52
C PHE A 441 29.13 -4.40 8.46
N ALA A 442 28.82 -4.68 7.20
CA ALA A 442 29.33 -3.97 6.05
C ALA A 442 28.89 -2.48 6.08
N PRO A 443 29.81 -1.53 5.90
CA PRO A 443 29.48 -0.11 5.85
C PRO A 443 28.44 0.21 4.77
N SER A 444 27.51 1.11 5.09
CA SER A 444 26.42 1.56 4.21
C SER A 444 25.46 0.46 3.73
N GLN A 445 25.47 -0.70 4.39
CA GLN A 445 24.57 -1.81 4.11
C GLN A 445 23.61 -2.04 5.28
N VAL A 446 22.58 -2.84 5.04
CA VAL A 446 21.61 -3.28 6.06
C VAL A 446 21.71 -4.80 6.19
N GLY A 447 22.04 -5.32 7.38
CA GLY A 447 22.04 -6.76 7.66
C GLY A 447 23.07 -7.60 6.90
N LEU A 448 24.05 -6.98 6.24
CA LEU A 448 25.14 -7.65 5.52
C LEU A 448 26.44 -7.57 6.34
N TYR A 449 27.20 -8.65 6.40
CA TYR A 449 28.52 -8.69 7.04
C TYR A 449 29.61 -8.62 5.99
N GLN A 450 30.72 -7.99 6.33
CA GLN A 450 31.92 -7.92 5.51
C GLN A 450 33.12 -8.48 6.27
N PHE A 451 33.95 -9.22 5.54
CA PHE A 451 35.23 -9.73 5.97
C PHE A 451 36.31 -9.27 5.01
N ASN A 452 37.38 -8.67 5.54
CA ASN A 452 38.57 -8.37 4.75
C ASN A 452 39.62 -9.43 5.06
N LEU A 453 39.69 -10.45 4.22
CA LEU A 453 40.53 -11.63 4.38
C LEU A 453 41.87 -11.44 3.67
N GLN A 454 42.98 -11.67 4.37
CA GLN A 454 44.30 -11.74 3.76
C GLN A 454 44.57 -13.18 3.29
N VAL A 455 44.91 -13.33 2.01
CA VAL A 455 45.19 -14.64 1.40
C VAL A 455 46.52 -15.17 1.96
N PRO A 456 46.53 -16.35 2.61
CA PRO A 456 47.75 -16.94 3.13
C PRO A 456 48.60 -17.55 2.01
N SER A 457 49.84 -17.91 2.33
CA SER A 457 50.69 -18.66 1.40
C SER A 457 50.20 -20.10 1.29
N VAL A 458 49.61 -20.43 0.14
CA VAL A 458 49.16 -21.78 -0.24
C VAL A 458 49.61 -22.08 -1.68
N PRO A 459 49.72 -23.38 -2.08
CA PRO A 459 50.02 -23.74 -3.47
C PRO A 459 48.93 -23.28 -4.44
N ASP A 460 49.24 -23.27 -5.74
CA ASP A 460 48.24 -22.99 -6.77
C ASP A 460 47.10 -24.02 -6.75
N GLY A 461 45.85 -23.56 -6.76
CA GLY A 461 44.68 -24.42 -6.84
C GLY A 461 43.38 -23.81 -6.31
N ASP A 462 42.31 -24.60 -6.41
CA ASP A 462 41.02 -24.30 -5.81
C ASP A 462 40.95 -24.95 -4.42
N TRP A 463 41.00 -24.13 -3.38
CA TRP A 463 41.12 -24.60 -2.01
C TRP A 463 39.85 -24.40 -1.20
N PRO A 464 39.52 -25.31 -0.27
CA PRO A 464 38.43 -25.09 0.68
C PRO A 464 38.67 -23.80 1.48
N LEU A 465 37.71 -22.88 1.41
CA LEU A 465 37.57 -21.79 2.36
C LEU A 465 36.61 -22.26 3.46
N THR A 466 37.12 -22.36 4.68
CA THR A 466 36.33 -22.76 5.85
C THR A 466 36.42 -21.70 6.93
N PHE A 467 35.44 -21.68 7.83
CA PHE A 467 35.47 -20.81 8.98
C PHE A 467 35.01 -21.53 10.25
N THR A 468 35.48 -21.03 11.39
CA THR A 468 34.99 -21.40 12.72
C THR A 468 34.58 -20.14 13.48
N GLN A 469 33.50 -20.25 14.26
CA GLN A 469 33.02 -19.18 15.14
C GLN A 469 32.57 -19.81 16.45
N ASN A 470 33.11 -19.34 17.58
CA ASN A 470 32.89 -19.93 18.91
C ASN A 470 33.10 -21.47 18.94
N GLY A 471 34.14 -21.96 18.25
CA GLY A 471 34.44 -23.40 18.16
C GLY A 471 33.51 -24.20 17.24
N THR A 472 32.45 -23.60 16.68
CA THR A 472 31.56 -24.24 15.72
C THR A 472 32.05 -24.01 14.29
N LYS A 473 32.17 -25.08 13.50
CA LYS A 473 32.58 -25.02 12.10
C LYS A 473 31.40 -24.62 11.20
N GLY A 474 31.64 -23.72 10.26
CA GLY A 474 30.69 -23.43 9.19
C GLY A 474 30.37 -24.66 8.33
N THR A 475 29.15 -24.75 7.85
CA THR A 475 28.64 -25.96 7.14
C THR A 475 28.68 -25.83 5.63
N GLN A 476 28.87 -24.64 5.06
CA GLN A 476 29.05 -24.47 3.62
C GLN A 476 30.37 -25.08 3.16
N THR A 477 30.34 -25.72 1.99
CA THR A 477 31.52 -26.23 1.30
C THR A 477 31.87 -25.26 0.17
N LEU A 478 32.73 -24.29 0.45
CA LEU A 478 33.12 -23.25 -0.50
C LEU A 478 34.57 -23.40 -0.92
N LEU A 479 34.85 -23.09 -2.17
CA LEU A 479 36.19 -23.01 -2.74
C LEU A 479 36.61 -21.55 -2.96
N LEU A 480 37.91 -21.31 -2.89
CA LEU A 480 38.57 -20.08 -3.30
C LEU A 480 39.74 -20.44 -4.22
N SER A 481 39.83 -19.80 -5.39
CA SER A 481 40.93 -20.05 -6.33
C SER A 481 42.13 -19.17 -5.98
N VAL A 482 43.29 -19.79 -5.78
CA VAL A 482 44.55 -19.11 -5.41
C VAL A 482 45.67 -19.55 -6.35
N HIS A 483 46.39 -18.60 -6.95
CA HIS A 483 47.55 -18.83 -7.82
C HIS A 483 48.64 -17.79 -7.52
N GLN A 484 49.91 -18.20 -7.55
CA GLN A 484 51.07 -17.35 -7.21
C GLN A 484 51.45 -16.33 -8.30
#